data_AF-A0A3N2MDE0-F1
#
_entry.id   AF-A0A3N2MDE0-F1
#
_cell.length_a   1.000
_cell.length_b   1.000
_cell.length_c   1.000
_cell.angle_alpha   90.00
_cell.angle_beta   90.00
_cell.angle_gamma   90.00
#
_symmetry.space_group_name_H-M   'P 1'
#
loop_
_entity.id
_entity.type
_entity.pdbx_description
1 polymer ?
#
loop_
_entity_poly.entity_id
_entity_poly.type
_entity_poly.pdbx_seq_one_letter_code
_entity_poly.pdbx_strand_id
1 'polypeptide(L)'
;MSTNQPLNPETPQIPPVCYPNPVYTMSWLGLRTMFILGVSLALALITNAIDGFASDRVEAGLLQGGRYDLLSHSLTYCFCVMAITLMTIVIAEVGFRKIVNLLQYALTGMALALFYLILLALSEKLPFAASYIIVSAMTIGLIALYIKGITGIRKAVVLITAILVAEYALMFVLIKLGSMALLVGSLSLFAILAVAMYFTLKLKMKNGELTLEK
;
A
#
# COMPACT_ATOMS: atom_id res chain seq x y z
N MET A 1 63.76 41.04 22.69
CA MET A 1 63.57 39.60 22.92
C MET A 1 62.27 39.22 22.22
N SER A 2 62.36 38.85 20.93
CA SER A 2 61.18 38.48 20.13
C SER A 2 61.00 36.97 20.23
N THR A 3 59.95 36.54 20.91
CA THR A 3 59.62 35.13 21.13
C THR A 3 59.07 34.57 19.82
N ASN A 4 59.87 33.74 19.14
CA ASN A 4 59.42 32.99 17.96
C ASN A 4 58.39 31.94 18.40
N GLN A 5 57.12 32.17 18.07
CA GLN A 5 56.05 31.20 18.22
C GLN A 5 56.19 30.14 17.11
N PRO A 6 56.24 28.83 17.43
CA PRO A 6 56.40 27.81 16.40
C PRO A 6 55.15 27.75 15.51
N LEU A 7 55.37 27.74 14.19
CA LEU A 7 54.35 27.58 13.16
C LEU A 7 53.66 26.21 13.37
N ASN A 8 52.38 26.23 13.71
CA ASN A 8 51.55 25.03 13.86
C ASN A 8 51.47 24.30 12.49
N PRO A 9 51.81 23.00 12.38
CA PRO A 9 51.61 22.27 11.14
C PRO A 9 50.12 22.27 10.79
N GLU A 10 49.77 22.85 9.65
CA GLU A 10 48.38 22.84 9.15
C GLU A 10 47.89 21.40 9.07
N THR A 11 46.96 21.03 9.96
CA THR A 11 46.24 19.75 9.86
C THR A 11 45.65 19.64 8.45
N PRO A 12 45.83 18.50 7.74
CA PRO A 12 45.27 18.31 6.41
C PRO A 12 43.79 18.68 6.42
N GLN A 13 43.43 19.75 5.72
CA GLN A 13 42.04 20.17 5.57
C GLN A 13 41.35 19.09 4.72
N ILE A 14 40.70 18.14 5.39
CA ILE A 14 39.83 17.17 4.72
C ILE A 14 38.74 18.00 4.03
N PRO A 15 38.57 17.90 2.70
CA PRO A 15 37.54 18.67 2.01
C PRO A 15 36.18 18.38 2.67
N PRO A 16 35.30 19.39 2.83
CA PRO A 16 33.99 19.18 3.43
C PRO A 16 33.28 18.07 2.67
N VAL A 17 32.99 16.97 3.36
CA VAL A 17 32.23 15.86 2.79
C VAL A 17 30.84 16.40 2.44
N CYS A 18 30.57 16.56 1.15
CA CYS A 18 29.25 16.93 0.68
C CYS A 18 28.34 15.71 0.90
N TYR A 19 27.63 15.69 2.02
CA TYR A 19 26.56 14.72 2.24
C TYR A 19 25.42 15.06 1.28
N PRO A 20 24.96 14.12 0.44
CA PRO A 20 23.73 14.29 -0.29
C PRO A 20 22.62 14.71 0.68
N ASN A 21 21.78 15.66 0.28
CA ASN A 21 20.66 16.07 1.12
C ASN A 21 19.79 14.84 1.42
N PRO A 22 19.50 14.56 2.71
CA PRO A 22 18.78 13.35 3.07
C PRO A 22 17.36 13.40 2.51
N VAL A 23 17.05 12.54 1.52
CA VAL A 23 15.73 12.53 0.87
C VAL A 23 14.71 11.76 1.70
N TYR A 24 15.13 10.65 2.33
CA TYR A 24 14.27 9.76 3.11
C TYR A 24 14.35 10.09 4.61
N THR A 25 13.85 11.27 4.98
CA THR A 25 13.75 11.74 6.37
C THR A 25 12.44 11.30 7.05
N MET A 26 12.41 11.25 8.39
CA MET A 26 11.20 10.90 9.16
C MET A 26 10.01 11.83 8.85
N SER A 27 10.25 13.14 8.68
CA SER A 27 9.20 14.10 8.31
C SER A 27 8.67 13.87 6.90
N TRP A 28 9.52 13.46 5.96
CA TRP A 28 9.11 13.10 4.60
C TRP A 28 8.25 11.83 4.59
N LEU A 29 8.63 10.82 5.38
CA LEU A 29 7.86 9.58 5.52
C LEU A 29 6.50 9.85 6.18
N GLY A 30 6.49 10.64 7.26
CA GLY A 30 5.27 11.04 7.96
C GLY A 30 4.29 11.82 7.09
N LEU A 31 4.78 12.72 6.23
CA LEU A 31 3.91 13.47 5.32
C LEU A 31 3.26 12.56 4.26
N ARG A 32 4.03 11.60 3.71
CA ARG A 32 3.50 10.62 2.75
C ARG A 32 2.48 9.68 3.38
N THR A 33 2.74 9.18 4.59
CA THR A 33 1.79 8.29 5.27
C THR A 33 0.49 9.02 5.63
N MET A 34 0.56 10.28 6.09
CA MET A 34 -0.63 11.10 6.33
C MET A 34 -1.45 11.33 5.05
N PHE A 35 -0.79 11.63 3.94
CA PHE A 35 -1.47 11.78 2.65
C PHE A 35 -2.15 10.47 2.21
N ILE A 36 -1.47 9.33 2.37
CA ILE A 36 -2.00 8.02 2.01
C ILE A 36 -3.22 7.64 2.83
N LEU A 37 -3.19 7.92 4.14
CA LEU A 37 -4.34 7.71 5.00
C LEU A 37 -5.51 8.60 4.56
N GLY A 38 -5.25 9.86 4.21
CA GLY A 38 -6.25 10.77 3.65
C GLY A 38 -6.86 10.27 2.33
N VAL A 39 -6.03 9.80 1.39
CA VAL A 39 -6.49 9.22 0.12
C VAL A 39 -7.27 7.94 0.35
N SER A 40 -6.81 7.05 1.23
CA SER A 40 -7.49 5.81 1.59
C SER A 40 -8.87 6.09 2.19
N LEU A 41 -8.97 7.10 3.05
CA LEU A 41 -10.24 7.54 3.63
C LEU A 41 -11.18 8.10 2.55
N ALA A 42 -10.69 8.96 1.66
CA ALA A 42 -11.49 9.52 0.57
C ALA A 42 -12.01 8.41 -0.37
N LEU A 43 -11.16 7.45 -0.73
CA LEU A 43 -11.55 6.31 -1.56
C LEU A 43 -12.52 5.37 -0.84
N ALA A 44 -12.37 5.19 0.47
CA ALA A 44 -13.34 4.43 1.27
C ALA A 44 -14.72 5.11 1.28
N LEU A 45 -14.78 6.44 1.36
CA LEU A 45 -16.05 7.18 1.23
C LEU A 45 -16.68 6.99 -0.15
N ILE A 46 -15.89 7.05 -1.22
CA ILE A 46 -16.35 6.74 -2.58
C ILE A 46 -16.88 5.30 -2.64
N THR A 47 -16.21 4.37 -1.96
CA THR A 47 -16.60 2.95 -1.93
C THR A 47 -17.88 2.73 -1.13
N ASN A 48 -18.12 3.48 -0.06
CA ASN A 48 -19.42 3.47 0.63
C ASN A 48 -20.56 3.98 -0.27
N ALA A 49 -20.29 4.91 -1.19
CA ALA A 49 -21.29 5.30 -2.18
C ALA A 49 -21.63 4.13 -3.15
N ILE A 50 -20.66 3.25 -3.44
CA ILE A 50 -20.89 2.03 -4.24
C ILE A 50 -21.86 1.07 -3.52
N ASP A 51 -21.81 0.99 -2.18
CA ASP A 51 -22.74 0.16 -1.40
C ASP A 51 -24.20 0.64 -1.55
N GLY A 52 -24.41 1.97 -1.56
CA GLY A 52 -25.73 2.55 -1.86
C GLY A 52 -26.23 2.24 -3.27
N PHE A 53 -25.34 2.27 -4.27
CA PHE A 53 -25.72 1.80 -5.61
C PHE A 53 -26.02 0.30 -5.63
N ALA A 54 -25.32 -0.51 -4.82
CA ALA A 54 -25.57 -1.94 -4.75
C ALA A 54 -26.94 -2.23 -4.10
N SER A 55 -27.34 -1.49 -3.07
CA SER A 55 -28.67 -1.65 -2.46
C SER A 55 -29.80 -1.34 -3.42
N ASP A 56 -29.67 -0.29 -4.24
CA ASP A 56 -30.67 0.04 -5.26
C ASP A 56 -30.84 -1.08 -6.30
N ARG A 57 -29.75 -1.78 -6.62
CA ARG A 57 -29.76 -2.91 -7.57
C ARG A 57 -30.40 -4.16 -6.99
N VAL A 58 -30.34 -4.35 -5.67
CA VAL A 58 -31.07 -5.42 -4.97
C VAL A 58 -32.57 -5.14 -5.03
N GLU A 59 -32.99 -3.90 -4.77
CA GLU A 59 -34.39 -3.49 -4.86
C GLU A 59 -34.95 -3.63 -6.29
N ALA A 60 -34.13 -3.32 -7.29
CA ALA A 60 -34.47 -3.51 -8.70
C ALA A 60 -34.51 -5.00 -9.15
N GLY A 61 -34.21 -5.95 -8.26
CA GLY A 61 -34.20 -7.39 -8.57
C GLY A 61 -33.03 -7.85 -9.46
N LEU A 62 -32.02 -6.99 -9.67
CA LEU A 62 -30.85 -7.30 -10.51
C LEU A 62 -29.75 -8.07 -9.74
N LEU A 63 -29.75 -7.95 -8.41
CA LEU A 63 -28.81 -8.63 -7.51
C LEU A 63 -29.56 -9.48 -6.48
N GLN A 64 -29.18 -10.75 -6.36
CA GLN A 64 -29.72 -11.63 -5.31
C GLN A 64 -29.12 -11.27 -3.95
N GLY A 65 -29.94 -11.34 -2.89
CA GLY A 65 -29.55 -11.00 -1.51
C GLY A 65 -28.27 -11.68 -1.03
N GLY A 66 -28.11 -12.99 -1.25
CA GLY A 66 -26.90 -13.71 -0.85
C GLY A 66 -25.61 -13.28 -1.57
N ARG A 67 -25.70 -12.67 -2.76
CA ARG A 67 -24.53 -12.10 -3.48
C ARG A 67 -24.22 -10.69 -3.00
N TYR A 68 -25.26 -9.95 -2.60
CA TYR A 68 -25.13 -8.64 -1.99
C TYR A 68 -24.42 -8.72 -0.64
N ASP A 69 -24.76 -9.69 0.23
CA ASP A 69 -24.11 -9.85 1.53
C ASP A 69 -22.59 -10.07 1.39
N LEU A 70 -22.17 -10.92 0.46
CA LEU A 70 -20.74 -11.14 0.19
C LEU A 70 -20.04 -9.87 -0.34
N LEU A 71 -20.76 -9.06 -1.10
CA LEU A 71 -20.25 -7.79 -1.63
C LEU A 71 -20.17 -6.71 -0.54
N SER A 72 -21.21 -6.56 0.28
CA SER A 72 -21.25 -5.57 1.37
C SER A 72 -20.20 -5.86 2.45
N HIS A 73 -19.95 -7.14 2.74
CA HIS A 73 -18.81 -7.54 3.58
C HIS A 73 -17.48 -7.11 2.95
N SER A 74 -17.29 -7.32 1.64
CA SER A 74 -16.08 -6.87 0.93
C SER A 74 -15.89 -5.35 0.95
N LEU A 75 -16.99 -4.58 0.83
CA LEU A 75 -16.98 -3.11 0.87
C LEU A 75 -16.68 -2.59 2.28
N THR A 76 -17.17 -3.25 3.32
CA THR A 76 -16.88 -2.89 4.73
C THR A 76 -15.38 -2.89 5.04
N TYR A 77 -14.61 -3.79 4.41
CA TYR A 77 -13.17 -3.92 4.63
C TYR A 77 -12.30 -3.06 3.68
N CYS A 78 -12.91 -2.28 2.79
CA CYS A 78 -12.18 -1.57 1.72
C CYS A 78 -11.11 -0.60 2.23
N PHE A 79 -11.38 0.13 3.32
CA PHE A 79 -10.41 1.06 3.90
C PHE A 79 -9.11 0.37 4.29
N CYS A 80 -9.21 -0.82 4.91
CA CYS A 80 -8.05 -1.58 5.37
C CYS A 80 -7.21 -2.08 4.19
N VAL A 81 -7.86 -2.64 3.16
CA VAL A 81 -7.23 -3.04 1.89
C VAL A 81 -6.46 -1.88 1.28
N MET A 82 -7.14 -0.76 1.06
CA MET A 82 -6.56 0.43 0.43
C MET A 82 -5.34 0.94 1.21
N ALA A 83 -5.45 1.01 2.55
CA ALA A 83 -4.37 1.45 3.41
C ALA A 83 -3.16 0.51 3.36
N ILE A 84 -3.38 -0.82 3.44
CA ILE A 84 -2.31 -1.82 3.40
C ILE A 84 -1.60 -1.81 2.04
N THR A 85 -2.35 -1.79 0.93
CA THR A 85 -1.77 -1.73 -0.41
C THR A 85 -0.91 -0.47 -0.58
N LEU A 86 -1.45 0.71 -0.25
CA LEU A 86 -0.73 1.97 -0.42
C LEU A 86 0.49 2.07 0.51
N MET A 87 0.38 1.54 1.73
CA MET A 87 1.51 1.47 2.67
C MET A 87 2.60 0.51 2.19
N THR A 88 2.23 -0.59 1.54
CA THR A 88 3.17 -1.51 0.89
C THR A 88 4.01 -0.80 -0.17
N ILE A 89 3.38 0.08 -0.96
CA ILE A 89 4.09 0.86 -2.00
C ILE A 89 5.10 1.82 -1.36
N VAL A 90 4.78 2.45 -0.22
CA VAL A 90 5.74 3.29 0.52
C VAL A 90 6.91 2.48 1.04
N ILE A 91 6.65 1.31 1.62
CA ILE A 91 7.72 0.43 2.13
C ILE A 91 8.63 0.00 0.97
N ALA A 92 8.05 -0.34 -0.18
CA ALA A 92 8.80 -0.62 -1.39
C ALA A 92 9.58 0.61 -1.88
N GLU A 93 9.01 1.82 -1.81
CA GLU A 93 9.68 3.08 -2.15
C GLU A 93 10.98 3.26 -1.35
N VAL A 94 10.87 3.12 -0.02
CA VAL A 94 11.99 3.22 0.92
C VAL A 94 13.02 2.12 0.67
N GLY A 95 12.55 0.89 0.45
CA GLY A 95 13.43 -0.27 0.24
C GLY A 95 14.19 -0.25 -1.08
N PHE A 96 13.57 0.21 -2.17
CA PHE A 96 14.16 0.27 -3.50
C PHE A 96 14.77 1.63 -3.86
N ARG A 97 14.69 2.63 -2.96
CA ARG A 97 15.23 3.99 -3.12
C ARG A 97 14.81 4.69 -4.43
N LYS A 98 13.58 4.47 -4.86
CA LYS A 98 13.01 5.06 -6.09
C LYS A 98 11.90 6.02 -5.70
N ILE A 99 12.07 7.32 -5.97
CA ILE A 99 11.05 8.32 -5.63
C ILE A 99 9.81 8.11 -6.52
N VAL A 100 8.68 7.84 -5.90
CA VAL A 100 7.37 7.67 -6.54
C VAL A 100 6.65 9.01 -6.51
N ASN A 101 6.09 9.42 -7.65
CA ASN A 101 5.35 10.68 -7.79
C ASN A 101 3.97 10.59 -7.13
N LEU A 102 3.45 11.70 -6.60
CA LEU A 102 2.14 11.75 -5.91
C LEU A 102 0.99 11.22 -6.76
N LEU A 103 1.01 11.53 -8.07
CA LEU A 103 0.03 11.05 -9.03
C LEU A 103 -0.02 9.51 -9.10
N GLN A 104 1.09 8.83 -8.83
CA GLN A 104 1.19 7.37 -8.92
C GLN A 104 0.46 6.68 -7.77
N TYR A 105 0.45 7.31 -6.58
CA TYR A 105 -0.36 6.87 -5.44
C TYR A 105 -1.85 7.03 -5.73
N ALA A 106 -2.25 8.18 -6.29
CA ALA A 106 -3.64 8.43 -6.67
C ALA A 106 -4.12 7.43 -7.73
N LEU A 107 -3.33 7.19 -8.79
CA LEU A 107 -3.65 6.21 -9.83
C LEU A 107 -3.80 4.79 -9.27
N THR A 108 -2.93 4.40 -8.34
CA THR A 108 -3.02 3.06 -7.72
C THR A 108 -4.27 2.95 -6.84
N GLY A 109 -4.59 3.97 -6.06
CA GLY A 109 -5.84 4.02 -5.29
C GLY A 109 -7.09 3.98 -6.17
N MET A 110 -7.07 4.68 -7.31
CA MET A 110 -8.17 4.62 -8.29
C MET A 110 -8.33 3.23 -8.89
N ALA A 111 -7.24 2.50 -9.15
CA ALA A 111 -7.31 1.11 -9.61
C ALA A 111 -7.96 0.19 -8.56
N LEU A 112 -7.65 0.42 -7.27
CA LEU A 112 -8.29 -0.31 -6.17
C LEU A 112 -9.79 0.05 -6.02
N ALA A 113 -10.19 1.29 -6.29
CA ALA A 113 -11.62 1.66 -6.29
C ALA A 113 -12.36 1.03 -7.48
N LEU A 114 -11.74 1.01 -8.66
CA LEU A 114 -12.27 0.34 -9.85
C LEU A 114 -12.47 -1.15 -9.64
N PHE A 115 -11.62 -1.82 -8.86
CA PHE A 115 -11.83 -3.22 -8.49
C PHE A 115 -13.23 -3.45 -7.91
N TYR A 116 -13.71 -2.62 -6.98
CA TYR A 116 -15.03 -2.78 -6.38
C TYR A 116 -16.18 -2.51 -7.36
N LEU A 117 -16.02 -1.51 -8.25
CA LEU A 117 -17.01 -1.22 -9.29
C LEU A 117 -17.15 -2.35 -10.30
N ILE A 118 -16.03 -2.88 -10.78
CA ILE A 118 -16.01 -4.00 -11.72
C ILE A 118 -16.55 -5.25 -11.03
N LEU A 119 -16.18 -5.49 -9.77
CA LEU A 119 -16.70 -6.61 -8.97
C LEU A 119 -18.22 -6.55 -8.83
N LEU A 120 -18.78 -5.38 -8.51
CA LEU A 120 -20.23 -5.16 -8.46
C LEU A 120 -20.88 -5.50 -9.80
N ALA A 121 -20.40 -4.92 -10.90
CA ALA A 121 -20.97 -5.12 -12.24
C ALA A 121 -20.88 -6.58 -12.71
N LEU A 122 -19.77 -7.27 -12.47
CA LEU A 122 -19.62 -8.69 -12.82
C LEU A 122 -20.45 -9.59 -11.90
N SER A 123 -20.61 -9.21 -10.63
CA SER A 123 -21.44 -9.93 -9.67
C SER A 123 -22.95 -9.74 -9.91
N GLU A 124 -23.36 -9.04 -10.97
CA GLU A 124 -24.72 -9.16 -11.52
C GLU A 124 -24.83 -10.42 -12.41
N LYS A 125 -23.90 -10.58 -13.36
CA LYS A 125 -23.95 -11.62 -14.40
C LYS A 125 -23.37 -12.97 -13.98
N LEU A 126 -22.32 -12.99 -13.16
CA LEU A 126 -21.50 -14.17 -12.85
C LEU A 126 -21.48 -14.51 -11.37
N PRO A 127 -21.36 -15.80 -10.99
CA PRO A 127 -21.27 -16.20 -9.59
C PRO A 127 -20.09 -15.50 -8.89
N PHE A 128 -20.29 -15.09 -7.64
CA PHE A 128 -19.37 -14.22 -6.89
C PHE A 128 -17.91 -14.71 -6.93
N ALA A 129 -17.68 -16.02 -6.77
CA ALA A 129 -16.34 -16.58 -6.80
C ALA A 129 -15.62 -16.41 -8.15
N ALA A 130 -16.35 -16.56 -9.27
CA ALA A 130 -15.78 -16.36 -10.61
C ALA A 130 -15.49 -14.87 -10.85
N SER A 131 -16.43 -13.98 -10.51
CA SER A 131 -16.25 -12.53 -10.59
C SER A 131 -15.02 -12.09 -9.78
N TYR A 132 -14.87 -12.58 -8.55
CA TYR A 132 -13.76 -12.23 -7.68
C TYR A 132 -12.40 -12.61 -8.28
N ILE A 133 -12.25 -13.85 -8.80
CA ILE A 133 -10.99 -14.32 -9.38
C ILE A 133 -10.63 -13.51 -10.64
N ILE A 134 -11.61 -13.22 -11.50
CA ILE A 134 -11.38 -12.45 -12.73
C ILE A 134 -10.92 -11.04 -12.39
N VAL A 135 -11.66 -10.34 -11.53
CA VAL A 135 -11.36 -8.93 -11.20
C VAL A 135 -10.07 -8.81 -10.40
N SER A 136 -9.80 -9.72 -9.45
CA SER A 136 -8.52 -9.72 -8.73
C SER A 136 -7.34 -9.96 -9.67
N ALA A 137 -7.42 -10.91 -10.60
CA ALA A 137 -6.36 -11.15 -11.58
C ALA A 137 -6.12 -9.93 -12.49
N MET A 138 -7.18 -9.26 -12.92
CA MET A 138 -7.09 -8.02 -13.71
C MET A 138 -6.40 -6.89 -12.92
N THR A 139 -6.81 -6.66 -11.67
CA THR A 139 -6.24 -5.58 -10.84
C THR A 139 -4.78 -5.86 -10.45
N ILE A 140 -4.46 -7.10 -10.07
CA ILE A 140 -3.09 -7.52 -9.75
C ILE A 140 -2.19 -7.35 -10.99
N GLY A 141 -2.67 -7.78 -12.17
CA GLY A 141 -1.94 -7.61 -13.43
C GLY A 141 -1.71 -6.14 -13.78
N LEU A 142 -2.72 -5.30 -13.62
CA LEU A 142 -2.64 -3.86 -13.87
C LEU A 142 -1.60 -3.18 -12.97
N ILE A 143 -1.65 -3.45 -11.65
CA ILE A 143 -0.70 -2.88 -10.70
C ILE A 143 0.71 -3.43 -10.93
N ALA A 144 0.86 -4.73 -11.19
CA ALA A 144 2.16 -5.34 -11.48
C ALA A 144 2.83 -4.73 -12.72
N LEU A 145 2.06 -4.51 -13.80
CA LEU A 145 2.54 -3.86 -15.01
C LEU A 145 2.93 -2.40 -14.74
N TYR A 146 2.14 -1.69 -13.93
CA TYR A 146 2.39 -0.32 -13.56
C TYR A 146 3.70 -0.15 -12.77
N ILE A 147 3.90 -0.98 -11.75
CA ILE A 147 5.14 -1.00 -10.96
C ILE A 147 6.35 -1.38 -11.81
N LYS A 148 6.19 -2.33 -12.74
CA LYS A 148 7.24 -2.68 -13.70
C LYS A 148 7.68 -1.46 -14.51
N GLY A 149 6.74 -0.64 -14.96
CA GLY A 149 7.01 0.61 -15.69
C GLY A 149 7.72 1.67 -14.85
N ILE A 150 7.34 1.83 -13.57
CA ILE A 150 7.92 2.86 -12.67
C ILE A 150 9.32 2.49 -12.21
N THR A 151 9.45 1.29 -11.64
CA THR A 151 10.66 0.90 -10.92
C THR A 151 11.70 0.33 -11.87
N GLY A 152 11.29 -0.39 -12.92
CA GLY A 152 12.20 -1.11 -13.84
C GLY A 152 12.93 -2.30 -13.20
N ILE A 153 12.72 -2.54 -11.90
CA ILE A 153 13.40 -3.57 -11.10
C ILE A 153 12.48 -4.77 -10.94
N ARG A 154 12.87 -5.93 -11.51
CA ARG A 154 12.07 -7.17 -11.42
C ARG A 154 11.79 -7.61 -9.98
N LYS A 155 12.75 -7.40 -9.06
CA LYS A 155 12.58 -7.74 -7.64
C LYS A 155 11.44 -6.95 -6.97
N ALA A 156 11.28 -5.68 -7.31
CA ALA A 156 10.22 -4.83 -6.76
C ALA A 156 8.84 -5.28 -7.25
N VAL A 157 8.75 -5.63 -8.54
CA VAL A 157 7.52 -6.17 -9.12
C VAL A 157 7.10 -7.46 -8.43
N VAL A 158 8.03 -8.43 -8.29
CA VAL A 158 7.72 -9.71 -7.64
C VAL A 158 7.28 -9.51 -6.18
N LEU A 159 7.96 -8.65 -5.43
CA LEU A 159 7.61 -8.35 -4.04
C LEU A 159 6.20 -7.74 -3.92
N ILE A 160 5.91 -6.70 -4.71
CA ILE A 160 4.60 -6.02 -4.66
C ILE A 160 3.50 -6.96 -5.14
N THR A 161 3.69 -7.70 -6.24
CA THR A 161 2.71 -8.68 -6.73
C THR A 161 2.45 -9.78 -5.70
N ALA A 162 3.48 -10.29 -5.01
CA ALA A 162 3.30 -11.30 -3.98
C ALA A 162 2.46 -10.78 -2.80
N ILE A 163 2.69 -9.53 -2.36
CA ILE A 163 1.91 -8.91 -1.29
C ILE A 163 0.46 -8.70 -1.74
N LEU A 164 0.24 -8.19 -2.96
CA LEU A 164 -1.11 -8.06 -3.53
C LEU A 164 -1.84 -9.40 -3.59
N VAL A 165 -1.19 -10.46 -4.09
CA VAL A 165 -1.81 -11.80 -4.15
C VAL A 165 -2.19 -12.28 -2.75
N ALA A 166 -1.32 -12.09 -1.75
CA ALA A 166 -1.61 -12.45 -0.37
C ALA A 166 -2.79 -11.65 0.21
N GLU A 167 -2.87 -10.36 -0.10
CA GLU A 167 -3.94 -9.46 0.31
C GLU A 167 -5.30 -9.86 -0.30
N TYR A 168 -5.38 -10.11 -1.61
CA TYR A 168 -6.61 -10.58 -2.25
C TYR A 168 -6.98 -12.01 -1.80
N ALA A 169 -6.00 -12.88 -1.59
CA ALA A 169 -6.27 -14.21 -1.03
C ALA A 169 -6.87 -14.11 0.39
N LEU A 170 -6.32 -13.23 1.22
CA LEU A 170 -6.87 -12.95 2.55
C LEU A 170 -8.31 -12.43 2.47
N MET A 171 -8.58 -11.48 1.58
CA MET A 171 -9.94 -10.95 1.40
C MET A 171 -10.94 -12.03 0.97
N PHE A 172 -10.54 -12.95 0.08
CA PHE A 172 -11.38 -14.09 -0.28
C PHE A 172 -11.75 -14.96 0.93
N VAL A 173 -10.79 -15.21 1.82
CA VAL A 173 -11.02 -15.94 3.07
C VAL A 173 -11.98 -15.16 3.98
N LEU A 174 -11.77 -13.85 4.18
CA LEU A 174 -12.66 -13.01 5.00
C LEU A 174 -14.11 -13.07 4.52
N ILE A 175 -14.32 -12.94 3.21
CA ILE A 175 -15.66 -12.97 2.61
C ILE A 175 -16.34 -14.34 2.79
N LYS A 176 -15.58 -15.44 2.71
CA LYS A 176 -16.13 -16.79 2.87
C LYS A 176 -16.48 -17.17 4.30
N LEU A 177 -15.84 -16.54 5.29
CA LEU A 177 -15.97 -16.94 6.69
C LEU A 177 -17.15 -16.31 7.43
N GLY A 178 -17.83 -15.31 6.87
CA GLY A 178 -19.07 -14.73 7.41
C GLY A 178 -18.98 -14.37 8.90
N SER A 179 -19.40 -15.28 9.78
CA SER A 179 -19.36 -15.12 11.25
C SER A 179 -17.95 -15.12 11.86
N MET A 180 -16.97 -15.74 11.21
CA MET A 180 -15.57 -15.80 11.68
C MET A 180 -14.69 -14.69 11.10
N ALA A 181 -15.28 -13.76 10.34
CA ALA A 181 -14.55 -12.69 9.65
C ALA A 181 -13.78 -11.78 10.64
N LEU A 182 -14.35 -11.51 11.81
CA LEU A 182 -13.72 -10.66 12.83
C LEU A 182 -12.47 -11.32 13.44
N LEU A 183 -12.48 -12.64 13.60
CA LEU A 183 -11.34 -13.40 14.10
C LEU A 183 -10.20 -13.43 13.07
N VAL A 184 -10.51 -13.77 11.81
CA VAL A 184 -9.48 -13.83 10.76
C VAL A 184 -8.96 -12.44 10.41
N GLY A 185 -9.83 -11.43 10.38
CA GLY A 185 -9.43 -10.04 10.16
C GLY A 185 -8.48 -9.52 11.25
N SER A 186 -8.80 -9.74 12.53
CA SER A 186 -7.93 -9.33 13.64
C SER A 186 -6.60 -10.08 13.66
N LEU A 187 -6.60 -11.39 13.40
CA LEU A 187 -5.37 -12.18 13.30
C LEU A 187 -4.47 -11.71 12.16
N SER A 188 -5.08 -11.33 11.03
CA SER A 188 -4.35 -10.82 9.87
C SER A 188 -3.78 -9.43 10.12
N LEU A 189 -4.56 -8.55 10.74
CA LEU A 189 -4.09 -7.23 11.14
C LEU A 189 -2.95 -7.32 12.16
N PHE A 190 -3.04 -8.28 13.09
CA PHE A 190 -1.97 -8.61 14.02
C PHE A 190 -0.70 -9.09 13.30
N ALA A 191 -0.83 -10.00 12.33
CA ALA A 191 0.30 -10.48 11.54
C ALA A 191 0.97 -9.35 10.73
N ILE A 192 0.18 -8.49 10.08
CA ILE A 192 0.67 -7.32 9.34
C ILE A 192 1.40 -6.36 10.29
N LEU A 193 0.84 -6.09 11.47
CA LEU A 193 1.47 -5.24 12.48
C LEU A 193 2.78 -5.84 12.98
N ALA A 194 2.83 -7.15 13.23
CA ALA A 194 4.05 -7.84 13.65
C ALA A 194 5.15 -7.73 12.58
N VAL A 195 4.80 -7.91 11.31
CA VAL A 195 5.72 -7.72 10.18
C VAL A 195 6.19 -6.27 10.10
N ALA A 196 5.29 -5.29 10.22
CA ALA A 196 5.63 -3.86 10.21
C ALA A 196 6.57 -3.48 11.36
N MET A 197 6.32 -4.00 12.57
CA MET A 197 7.21 -3.84 13.72
C MET A 197 8.58 -4.44 13.44
N TYR A 198 8.64 -5.66 12.92
CA TYR A 198 9.91 -6.32 12.58
C TYR A 198 10.72 -5.54 11.54
N PHE A 199 10.08 -5.03 10.49
CA PHE A 199 10.74 -4.15 9.52
C PHE A 199 11.24 -2.86 10.16
N THR A 200 10.46 -2.27 11.08
CA THR A 200 10.86 -1.06 11.80
C THR A 200 12.12 -1.27 12.65
N LEU A 201 12.29 -2.45 13.24
CA LEU A 201 13.53 -2.80 13.95
C LEU A 201 14.77 -2.87 13.04
N LYS A 202 14.58 -3.19 11.76
CA LYS A 202 15.67 -3.24 10.76
C LYS A 202 16.00 -1.86 10.17
N LEU A 203 15.14 -0.86 10.38
CA LEU A 203 15.40 0.52 9.97
C LEU A 203 16.39 1.16 10.96
N LYS A 204 17.67 1.31 10.56
CA LYS A 204 18.64 2.11 11.31
C LYS A 204 18.73 3.51 10.71
N MET A 205 18.64 4.52 11.58
CA MET A 205 18.88 5.92 11.24
C MET A 205 20.39 6.18 11.25
N LYS A 206 20.97 6.47 10.08
CA LYS A 206 22.37 6.89 9.96
C LYS A 206 22.41 8.25 9.28
N ASN A 207 22.95 9.26 9.95
CA ASN A 207 23.08 10.64 9.45
C ASN A 207 21.75 11.29 8.99
N GLY A 208 20.61 10.95 9.62
CA GLY A 208 19.30 11.51 9.24
C GLY A 208 18.62 10.83 8.04
N GLU A 209 19.24 9.82 7.44
CA GLU A 209 18.63 8.99 6.39
C GLU A 209 18.20 7.62 6.93
N LEU A 210 17.05 7.14 6.45
CA LEU A 210 16.62 5.76 6.64
C LEU A 210 17.47 4.83 5.75
N THR A 211 18.30 3.99 6.37
CA THR A 211 19.14 3.01 5.67
C THR A 211 18.74 1.60 6.04
N LEU A 212 18.60 0.72 5.03
CA LEU A 212 18.43 -0.72 5.24
C LEU A 212 19.81 -1.37 5.27
N GLU A 213 20.17 -1.98 6.40
CA GLU A 213 21.34 -2.87 6.47
C GLU A 213 21.03 -4.10 5.60
N LYS A 214 21.88 -4.33 4.60
CA LYS A 214 21.68 -5.35 3.55
C LYS A 214 22.05 -6.75 4.03
#